data_AF-A0A6M0ERY0-F1
#
_entry.id   AF-A0A6M0ERY0-F1
#
_cell.length_a   1.000
_cell.length_b   1.000
_cell.length_c   1.000
_cell.angle_alpha   90.00
_cell.angle_beta   90.00
_cell.angle_gamma   90.00
#
_symmetry.space_group_name_H-M   'P 1'
#
loop_
_entity.id
_entity.type
_entity.pdbx_description
1 polymer ?
#
loop_
_entity_poly.entity_id
_entity_poly.type
_entity_poly.pdbx_seq_one_letter_code
_entity_poly.pdbx_strand_id
1 'polypeptide(L)'
;MSIASHLEWETTQQFGVGIVIGLAISSTLVGTDTANPNFLLPSLAAMLSSGLTFCLAFLALPKIKHKATFSSTQPTFHIQKILSELRATFQRPLVGMVMMVAFALFFSILGGEAVFAMWCDQQFGWGPQQFGYLIIFYFLAIASIQIGLTGHLAHWLGESKLLLWSLAALTMGLFLRPFSTTVPQLVGSMLFVIFAEATGIPTFTSLLSRLSGARQQGRTLGLMQSVSGLGGFVGASGAGYVFGAWGVHWPYWISALLMAVATVLCWRYITQTDLRKVMYGRRRKKLLRLFHLLDHNKSGTLELNDFQRAGRRVAKLRGWESGTTEYDVLQVSFIGFGEMLQQLADRDGNRKIDEAEWLHAFLDQPIDQEFASLFLQIFDINRDHQIAFEELRTFYQAYGISTADLEDVFYTLDLDQDGRISTEEFDTIFAQFLYSDDVQAPGNWMFGVGLPRQL
;
A
#
# COMPACT_ATOMS: atom_id res chain seq x y z
N MET A 1 0.62 6.06 -16.80
CA MET A 1 -0.43 6.28 -15.79
C MET A 1 -1.41 5.12 -15.95
N SER A 2 -1.29 4.09 -15.10
CA SER A 2 -1.90 2.77 -15.33
C SER A 2 -3.42 2.80 -15.20
N ILE A 3 -4.11 2.02 -16.04
CA ILE A 3 -5.57 1.79 -16.04
C ILE A 3 -6.09 1.40 -14.64
N ALA A 4 -5.27 0.71 -13.84
CA ALA A 4 -5.59 0.35 -12.46
C ALA A 4 -5.80 1.58 -11.55
N SER A 5 -5.01 2.63 -11.72
CA SER A 5 -5.19 3.87 -10.97
C SER A 5 -6.52 4.56 -11.35
N HIS A 6 -6.89 4.56 -12.63
CA HIS A 6 -8.15 5.15 -13.11
C HIS A 6 -9.39 4.43 -12.55
N LEU A 7 -9.37 3.10 -12.46
CA LEU A 7 -10.45 2.30 -11.88
C LEU A 7 -10.60 2.48 -10.36
N GLU A 8 -9.50 2.62 -9.61
CA GLU A 8 -9.56 2.91 -8.17
C GLU A 8 -10.16 4.30 -7.89
N TRP A 9 -9.87 5.30 -8.74
CA TRP A 9 -10.49 6.62 -8.65
C TRP A 9 -11.99 6.58 -8.98
N GLU A 10 -12.40 5.88 -10.04
CA GLU A 10 -13.81 5.77 -10.45
C GLU A 10 -14.66 5.01 -9.42
N THR A 11 -14.14 3.95 -8.81
CA THR A 11 -14.85 3.17 -7.78
C THR A 11 -15.04 3.94 -6.48
N THR A 12 -14.01 4.68 -6.05
CA THR A 12 -14.10 5.57 -4.87
C THR A 12 -15.09 6.72 -5.12
N GLN A 13 -15.13 7.25 -6.35
CA GLN A 13 -16.07 8.29 -6.77
C GLN A 13 -17.52 7.79 -6.78
N GLN A 14 -17.78 6.59 -7.29
CA GLN A 14 -19.11 5.98 -7.29
C GLN A 14 -19.63 5.70 -5.88
N PHE A 15 -18.75 5.26 -4.98
CA PHE A 15 -19.09 5.02 -3.57
C PHE A 15 -19.48 6.32 -2.84
N GLY A 16 -18.69 7.40 -3.00
CA GLY A 16 -18.98 8.69 -2.38
C GLY A 16 -20.27 9.35 -2.86
N VAL A 17 -20.54 9.29 -4.18
CA VAL A 17 -21.79 9.82 -4.77
C VAL A 17 -23.01 9.06 -4.27
N GLY A 18 -22.93 7.73 -4.15
CA GLY A 18 -24.01 6.90 -3.60
C GLY A 18 -24.38 7.27 -2.16
N ILE A 19 -23.38 7.51 -1.30
CA ILE A 19 -23.60 7.94 0.10
C ILE A 19 -24.31 9.30 0.16
N VAL A 20 -23.84 10.29 -0.61
CA VAL A 20 -24.44 11.64 -0.61
C VAL A 20 -25.88 11.61 -1.09
N ILE A 21 -26.18 10.89 -2.19
CA ILE A 21 -27.53 10.77 -2.73
C ILE A 21 -28.44 10.05 -1.72
N GLY A 22 -27.99 8.95 -1.13
CA GLY A 22 -28.75 8.21 -0.13
C GLY A 22 -29.12 9.06 1.09
N LEU A 23 -28.17 9.85 1.60
CA LEU A 23 -28.39 10.76 2.72
C LEU A 23 -29.32 11.92 2.37
N ALA A 24 -29.24 12.46 1.15
CA ALA A 24 -30.15 13.50 0.68
C ALA A 24 -31.60 13.00 0.58
N ILE A 25 -31.79 11.80 0.03
CA ILE A 25 -33.11 11.15 -0.05
C ILE A 25 -33.63 10.84 1.36
N SER A 26 -32.80 10.26 2.24
CA SER A 26 -33.19 9.94 3.61
C SER A 26 -33.62 11.20 4.39
N SER A 27 -32.81 12.27 4.34
CA SER A 27 -33.05 13.51 5.09
C SER A 27 -34.30 14.25 4.65
N THR A 28 -34.67 14.16 3.37
CA THR A 28 -35.90 14.78 2.84
C THR A 28 -37.15 13.95 3.17
N LEU A 29 -37.03 12.62 3.15
CA LEU A 29 -38.13 11.70 3.43
C LEU A 29 -38.49 11.58 4.92
N VAL A 30 -37.56 11.89 5.83
CA VAL A 30 -37.82 11.92 7.29
C VAL A 30 -38.87 12.97 7.68
N GLY A 31 -38.99 14.05 6.90
CA GLY A 31 -39.95 15.14 7.14
C GLY A 31 -39.46 16.19 8.15
N THR A 32 -40.29 17.23 8.33
CA THR A 32 -39.98 18.43 9.13
C THR A 32 -40.46 18.36 10.58
N ASP A 33 -41.31 17.39 10.93
CA ASP A 33 -41.90 17.25 12.27
C ASP A 33 -40.91 16.57 13.22
N THR A 34 -40.41 17.35 14.20
CA THR A 34 -39.46 16.87 15.20
C THR A 34 -40.09 15.96 16.25
N ALA A 35 -41.42 16.01 16.44
CA ALA A 35 -42.12 15.19 17.43
C ALA A 35 -42.46 13.80 16.90
N ASN A 36 -42.73 13.66 15.59
CA ASN A 36 -43.03 12.38 14.93
C ASN A 36 -42.28 12.23 13.59
N PRO A 37 -40.95 12.07 13.62
CA PRO A 37 -40.16 11.85 12.41
C PRO A 37 -40.59 10.57 11.67
N ASN A 38 -40.74 10.65 10.35
CA ASN A 38 -41.17 9.53 9.52
C ASN A 38 -39.98 8.65 9.11
N PHE A 39 -39.59 7.70 9.96
CA PHE A 39 -38.50 6.77 9.67
C PHE A 39 -38.86 5.67 8.66
N LEU A 40 -40.15 5.46 8.36
CA LEU A 40 -40.62 4.42 7.46
C LEU A 40 -40.25 4.74 5.99
N LEU A 41 -40.49 5.98 5.54
CA LEU A 41 -40.22 6.38 4.15
C LEU A 41 -38.73 6.26 3.75
N PRO A 42 -37.76 6.75 4.55
CA PRO A 42 -36.34 6.52 4.29
C PRO A 42 -35.98 5.04 4.22
N SER A 43 -36.52 4.22 5.13
CA SER A 43 -36.22 2.79 5.18
C SER A 43 -36.75 2.03 3.95
N LEU A 44 -37.93 2.39 3.45
CA LEU A 44 -38.50 1.83 2.22
C LEU A 44 -37.68 2.25 0.99
N ALA A 45 -37.24 3.51 0.91
CA ALA A 45 -36.39 3.97 -0.18
C ALA A 45 -35.05 3.23 -0.19
N ALA A 46 -34.44 3.03 0.98
CA ALA A 46 -33.23 2.23 1.13
C ALA A 46 -33.47 0.77 0.67
N MET A 47 -34.56 0.13 1.14
CA MET A 47 -34.93 -1.23 0.73
C MET A 47 -35.08 -1.36 -0.80
N LEU A 48 -35.75 -0.41 -1.46
CA LEU A 48 -35.91 -0.42 -2.91
C LEU A 48 -34.57 -0.28 -3.63
N SER A 49 -33.71 0.63 -3.17
CA SER A 49 -32.37 0.83 -3.76
C SER A 49 -31.50 -0.42 -3.60
N SER A 50 -31.42 -1.01 -2.41
CA SER A 50 -30.66 -2.23 -2.16
C SER A 50 -31.21 -3.43 -2.91
N GLY A 51 -32.55 -3.56 -3.01
CA GLY A 51 -33.19 -4.59 -3.82
C GLY A 51 -32.87 -4.45 -5.31
N LEU A 52 -32.86 -3.22 -5.84
CA LEU A 52 -32.45 -2.96 -7.21
C LEU A 52 -30.98 -3.34 -7.45
N THR A 53 -30.07 -2.94 -6.56
CA THR A 53 -28.65 -3.32 -6.65
C THR A 53 -28.47 -4.83 -6.60
N PHE A 54 -29.20 -5.52 -5.72
CA PHE A 54 -29.18 -6.98 -5.63
C PHE A 54 -29.61 -7.64 -6.95
N CYS A 55 -30.70 -7.17 -7.56
CA CYS A 55 -31.16 -7.68 -8.85
C CYS A 55 -30.17 -7.40 -9.98
N LEU A 56 -29.60 -6.18 -10.03
CA LEU A 56 -28.59 -5.80 -11.02
C LEU A 56 -27.32 -6.64 -10.89
N ALA A 57 -26.93 -7.02 -9.67
CA ALA A 57 -25.78 -7.89 -9.46
C ALA A 57 -25.95 -9.24 -10.17
N PHE A 58 -27.13 -9.87 -10.13
CA PHE A 58 -27.38 -11.12 -10.85
C PHE A 58 -27.30 -10.99 -12.37
N LEU A 59 -27.56 -9.79 -12.91
CA LEU A 59 -27.53 -9.53 -14.36
C LEU A 59 -26.15 -9.10 -14.85
N ALA A 60 -25.42 -8.32 -14.03
CA ALA A 60 -24.16 -7.68 -14.41
C ALA A 60 -22.91 -8.48 -14.01
N LEU A 61 -23.02 -9.42 -13.05
CA LEU A 61 -21.87 -10.23 -12.65
C LEU A 61 -21.47 -11.17 -13.80
N PRO A 62 -20.23 -11.09 -14.30
CA PRO A 62 -19.75 -12.01 -15.33
C PRO A 62 -19.75 -13.44 -14.77
N LYS A 63 -20.19 -14.41 -15.59
CA LYS A 63 -20.11 -15.83 -15.23
C LYS A 63 -18.65 -16.23 -15.10
N ILE A 64 -18.16 -16.35 -13.88
CA ILE A 64 -16.79 -16.79 -13.59
C ILE A 64 -16.67 -18.26 -13.99
N LYS A 65 -15.91 -18.55 -15.06
CA LYS A 65 -15.53 -19.91 -15.43
C LYS A 65 -14.38 -20.34 -14.51
N HIS A 66 -14.67 -20.85 -13.32
CA HIS A 66 -13.61 -21.42 -12.49
C HIS A 66 -13.19 -22.80 -13.02
N LYS A 67 -11.94 -22.90 -13.46
CA LYS A 67 -11.15 -24.13 -13.38
C LYS A 67 -10.06 -23.91 -12.33
N ALA A 68 -10.47 -23.84 -11.06
CA ALA A 68 -9.54 -23.86 -9.94
C ALA A 68 -9.71 -25.18 -9.20
N THR A 69 -8.70 -26.03 -9.28
CA THR A 69 -8.48 -27.14 -8.36
C THR A 69 -8.25 -26.55 -6.97
N PHE A 70 -9.34 -26.24 -6.26
CA PHE A 70 -9.26 -26.00 -4.83
C PHE A 70 -8.87 -27.33 -4.17
N SER A 71 -7.62 -27.42 -3.73
CA SER A 71 -7.23 -28.39 -2.72
C SER A 71 -8.19 -28.23 -1.54
N SER A 72 -8.94 -29.28 -1.23
CA SER A 72 -9.95 -29.35 -0.18
C SER A 72 -9.36 -29.34 1.24
N THR A 73 -8.35 -28.49 1.47
CA THR A 73 -7.92 -28.19 2.83
C THR A 73 -8.98 -27.31 3.47
N GLN A 74 -9.88 -27.96 4.22
CA GLN A 74 -10.85 -27.32 5.10
C GLN A 74 -10.13 -26.22 5.91
N PRO A 75 -10.47 -24.92 5.74
CA PRO A 75 -9.86 -23.87 6.53
C PRO A 75 -10.38 -24.02 7.97
N THR A 76 -9.57 -24.64 8.82
CA THR A 76 -9.95 -24.82 10.22
C THR A 76 -9.82 -23.49 10.96
N PHE A 77 -10.96 -22.91 11.34
CA PHE A 77 -11.03 -21.62 12.04
C PHE A 77 -10.49 -21.77 13.47
N HIS A 78 -9.22 -21.42 13.69
CA HIS A 78 -8.56 -21.51 14.99
C HIS A 78 -8.37 -20.11 15.61
N ILE A 79 -9.27 -19.73 16.51
CA ILE A 79 -9.22 -18.46 17.26
C ILE A 79 -7.87 -18.24 17.95
N GLN A 80 -7.27 -19.31 18.49
CA GLN A 80 -5.95 -19.25 19.13
C GLN A 80 -4.83 -18.82 18.16
N LYS A 81 -4.89 -19.26 16.91
CA LYS A 81 -3.92 -18.90 15.87
C LYS A 81 -4.05 -17.43 15.47
N ILE A 82 -5.29 -16.94 15.34
CA ILE A 82 -5.58 -15.52 15.07
C ILE A 82 -5.07 -14.64 16.21
N LEU A 83 -5.31 -15.04 17.46
CA LEU A 83 -4.84 -14.31 18.65
C LEU A 83 -3.30 -14.29 18.76
N SER A 84 -2.62 -15.39 18.45
CA SER A 84 -1.16 -15.44 18.45
C SER A 84 -0.55 -14.61 17.32
N GLU A 85 -1.17 -14.62 16.13
CA GLU A 85 -0.77 -13.80 14.98
C GLU A 85 -1.00 -12.30 15.23
N LEU A 86 -2.13 -11.93 15.84
CA LEU A 86 -2.39 -10.56 16.31
C LEU A 86 -1.30 -10.12 17.28
N ARG A 87 -1.02 -10.92 18.32
CA ARG A 87 0.01 -10.61 19.31
C ARG A 87 1.39 -10.43 18.67
N ALA A 88 1.77 -11.33 17.76
CA ALA A 88 3.04 -11.22 17.04
C ALA A 88 3.11 -9.96 16.15
N THR A 89 2.00 -9.56 15.55
CA THR A 89 1.90 -8.35 14.71
C THR A 89 2.05 -7.08 15.56
N PHE A 90 1.40 -7.02 16.72
CA PHE A 90 1.52 -5.90 17.66
C PHE A 90 2.92 -5.82 18.31
N GLN A 91 3.64 -6.93 18.40
CA GLN A 91 5.02 -6.95 18.93
C GLN A 91 6.06 -6.39 17.93
N ARG A 92 5.70 -6.21 16.65
CA ARG A 92 6.56 -5.50 15.70
C ARG A 92 6.50 -4.00 16.01
N PRO A 93 7.62 -3.35 16.37
CA PRO A 93 7.58 -1.99 16.94
C PRO A 93 6.93 -0.96 16.02
N LEU A 94 7.10 -1.09 14.70
CA LEU A 94 6.51 -0.16 13.72
C LEU A 94 5.04 -0.50 13.40
N VAL A 95 4.70 -1.79 13.22
CA VAL A 95 3.33 -2.19 12.85
C VAL A 95 2.38 -2.06 14.03
N GLY A 96 2.78 -2.46 15.24
CA GLY A 96 1.95 -2.32 16.44
C GLY A 96 1.64 -0.85 16.75
N MET A 97 2.60 0.04 16.52
CA MET A 97 2.39 1.49 16.69
C MET A 97 1.43 2.07 15.66
N VAL A 98 1.58 1.71 14.38
CA VAL A 98 0.64 2.08 13.31
C VAL A 98 -0.77 1.57 13.65
N MET A 99 -0.91 0.34 14.11
CA MET A 99 -2.19 -0.23 14.52
C MET A 99 -2.81 0.48 15.73
N MET A 100 -2.01 0.92 16.71
CA MET A 100 -2.50 1.75 17.82
C MET A 100 -3.02 3.11 17.35
N VAL A 101 -2.31 3.76 16.42
CA VAL A 101 -2.77 5.01 15.81
C VAL A 101 -4.07 4.78 15.03
N ALA A 102 -4.17 3.67 14.28
CA ALA A 102 -5.39 3.29 13.58
C ALA A 102 -6.57 3.13 14.56
N PHE A 103 -6.36 2.39 15.64
CA PHE A 103 -7.36 2.18 16.67
C PHE A 103 -7.84 3.52 17.25
N ALA A 104 -6.91 4.41 17.62
CA ALA A 104 -7.26 5.74 18.14
C ALA A 104 -8.04 6.57 17.11
N LEU A 105 -7.65 6.51 15.83
CA LEU A 105 -8.30 7.22 14.73
C LEU A 105 -9.76 6.77 14.57
N PHE A 106 -10.00 5.46 14.46
CA PHE A 106 -11.36 4.93 14.31
C PHE A 106 -12.20 5.05 15.59
N PHE A 107 -11.59 4.93 16.77
CA PHE A 107 -12.25 5.20 18.04
C PHE A 107 -12.79 6.63 18.09
N SER A 108 -11.96 7.62 17.74
CA SER A 108 -12.33 9.03 17.82
C SER A 108 -13.33 9.45 16.74
N ILE A 109 -13.17 8.97 15.50
CA ILE A 109 -14.09 9.28 14.40
C ILE A 109 -15.47 8.67 14.66
N LEU A 110 -15.55 7.35 14.75
CA LEU A 110 -16.84 6.66 14.88
C LEU A 110 -17.49 6.92 16.24
N GLY A 111 -16.68 7.11 17.28
CA GLY A 111 -17.17 7.57 18.59
C GLY A 111 -17.81 8.96 18.52
N GLY A 112 -17.15 9.90 17.85
CA GLY A 112 -17.66 11.25 17.65
C GLY A 112 -18.95 11.28 16.84
N GLU A 113 -19.02 10.51 15.75
CA GLU A 113 -20.20 10.38 14.88
C GLU A 113 -21.41 9.81 15.62
N ALA A 114 -21.20 8.75 16.42
CA ALA A 114 -22.28 8.06 17.13
C ALA A 114 -23.10 9.00 18.03
N VAL A 115 -22.46 10.01 18.63
CA VAL A 115 -23.12 10.99 19.51
C VAL A 115 -23.37 12.34 18.85
N PHE A 116 -22.97 12.52 17.59
CA PHE A 116 -22.99 13.84 16.96
C PHE A 116 -24.40 14.39 16.74
N ALA A 117 -25.34 13.55 16.32
CA ALA A 117 -26.74 13.95 16.18
C ALA A 117 -27.32 14.40 17.53
N MET A 118 -27.06 13.63 18.59
CA MET A 118 -27.51 13.94 19.96
C MET A 118 -26.85 15.21 20.49
N TRP A 119 -25.59 15.45 20.15
CA TRP A 119 -24.88 16.67 20.49
C TRP A 119 -25.49 17.90 19.81
N CYS A 120 -25.80 17.82 18.52
CA CYS A 120 -26.45 18.90 17.77
C CYS A 120 -27.86 19.20 18.30
N ASP A 121 -28.61 18.17 18.67
CA ASP A 121 -29.93 18.33 19.32
C ASP A 121 -29.79 19.08 20.65
N GLN A 122 -28.92 18.65 21.56
CA GLN A 122 -28.77 19.33 22.85
C GLN A 122 -28.17 20.74 22.76
N GLN A 123 -27.27 21.00 21.81
CA GLN A 123 -26.61 22.31 21.71
C GLN A 123 -27.40 23.34 20.89
N PHE A 124 -28.05 22.91 19.83
CA PHE A 124 -28.72 23.82 18.90
C PHE A 124 -30.24 23.59 18.80
N GLY A 125 -30.79 22.59 19.48
CA GLY A 125 -32.19 22.19 19.35
C GLY A 125 -32.51 21.68 17.95
N TRP A 126 -31.52 21.09 17.26
CA TRP A 126 -31.67 20.67 15.88
C TRP A 126 -32.44 19.37 15.76
N GLY A 127 -33.45 19.37 14.91
CA GLY A 127 -34.16 18.17 14.51
C GLY A 127 -33.39 17.34 13.47
N PRO A 128 -33.93 16.16 13.12
CA PRO A 128 -33.31 15.23 12.17
C PRO A 128 -33.04 15.85 10.78
N GLN A 129 -33.90 16.75 10.32
CA GLN A 129 -33.78 17.36 9.00
C GLN A 129 -32.62 18.36 8.93
N GLN A 130 -32.46 19.23 9.93
CA GLN A 130 -31.33 20.16 10.00
C GLN A 130 -30.00 19.41 10.10
N PHE A 131 -29.97 18.36 10.93
CA PHE A 131 -28.82 17.48 11.02
C PHE A 131 -28.54 16.79 9.68
N GLY A 132 -29.58 16.33 8.98
CA GLY A 132 -29.46 15.75 7.63
C GLY A 132 -28.79 16.69 6.63
N TYR A 133 -29.18 17.96 6.60
CA TYR A 133 -28.54 18.96 5.74
C TYR A 133 -27.06 19.18 6.07
N LEU A 134 -26.70 19.19 7.35
CA LEU A 134 -25.31 19.29 7.79
C LEU A 134 -24.50 18.08 7.31
N ILE A 135 -25.06 16.88 7.41
CA ILE A 135 -24.42 15.65 6.98
C ILE A 135 -24.25 15.59 5.45
N ILE A 136 -25.21 16.10 4.68
CA ILE A 136 -25.05 16.25 3.22
C ILE A 136 -23.86 17.16 2.91
N PHE A 137 -23.77 18.32 3.56
CA PHE A 137 -22.63 19.23 3.41
C PHE A 137 -21.31 18.53 3.78
N TYR A 138 -21.29 17.79 4.88
CA TYR A 138 -20.12 17.07 5.38
C TYR A 138 -19.55 16.10 4.32
N PHE A 139 -20.38 15.21 3.79
CA PHE A 139 -19.93 14.23 2.79
C PHE A 139 -19.61 14.85 1.44
N LEU A 140 -20.33 15.91 1.03
CA LEU A 140 -20.01 16.64 -0.20
C LEU A 140 -18.63 17.31 -0.11
N ALA A 141 -18.28 17.87 1.05
CA ALA A 141 -16.99 18.47 1.30
C ALA A 141 -15.85 17.42 1.31
N ILE A 142 -16.07 16.25 1.94
CA ILE A 142 -15.11 15.13 1.90
C ILE A 142 -14.86 14.70 0.45
N ALA A 143 -15.93 14.46 -0.32
CA ALA A 143 -15.81 14.04 -1.72
C ALA A 143 -15.05 15.07 -2.56
N SER A 144 -15.31 16.37 -2.35
CA SER A 144 -14.62 17.46 -3.04
C SER A 144 -13.11 17.47 -2.76
N ILE A 145 -12.69 17.23 -1.51
CA ILE A 145 -11.27 17.16 -1.13
C ILE A 145 -10.61 15.87 -1.65
N GLN A 146 -11.33 14.76 -1.66
CA GLN A 146 -10.81 13.49 -2.18
C GLN A 146 -10.55 13.55 -3.69
N ILE A 147 -11.46 14.14 -4.48
CA ILE A 147 -11.35 14.19 -5.94
C ILE A 147 -10.10 14.93 -6.43
N GLY A 148 -9.73 16.06 -5.81
CA GLY A 148 -8.67 16.91 -6.34
C GLY A 148 -7.46 17.09 -5.43
N LEU A 149 -7.68 17.17 -4.11
CA LEU A 149 -6.68 17.71 -3.20
C LEU A 149 -5.82 16.63 -2.55
N THR A 150 -6.39 15.46 -2.28
CA THR A 150 -5.71 14.40 -1.50
C THR A 150 -4.47 13.85 -2.22
N GLY A 151 -4.60 13.48 -3.50
CA GLY A 151 -3.46 12.99 -4.28
C GLY A 151 -2.37 14.06 -4.49
N HIS A 152 -2.78 15.31 -4.73
CA HIS A 152 -1.85 16.42 -4.91
C HIS A 152 -1.07 16.73 -3.62
N LEU A 153 -1.75 16.78 -2.47
CA LEU A 153 -1.12 16.97 -1.17
C LEU A 153 -0.20 15.81 -0.80
N ALA A 154 -0.58 14.57 -1.13
CA ALA A 154 0.25 13.40 -0.86
C ALA A 154 1.57 13.47 -1.63
N HIS A 155 1.53 13.90 -2.90
CA HIS A 155 2.73 14.11 -3.71
C HIS A 155 3.58 15.28 -3.22
N TRP A 156 2.95 16.40 -2.81
CA TRP A 156 3.68 17.61 -2.40
C TRP A 156 4.29 17.51 -0.99
N LEU A 157 3.51 17.07 0.01
CA LEU A 157 3.96 16.98 1.40
C LEU A 157 4.68 15.66 1.71
N GLY A 158 4.41 14.62 0.93
CA GLY A 158 4.73 13.24 1.27
C GLY A 158 3.71 12.65 2.26
N GLU A 159 3.45 11.35 2.12
CA GLU A 159 2.42 10.62 2.88
C GLU A 159 2.60 10.72 4.40
N SER A 160 3.83 10.62 4.91
CA SER A 160 4.07 10.66 6.36
C SER A 160 3.73 12.03 6.97
N LYS A 161 4.04 13.13 6.28
CA LYS A 161 3.69 14.48 6.75
C LYS A 161 2.20 14.74 6.58
N LEU A 162 1.62 14.28 5.47
CA LEU A 162 0.18 14.41 5.24
C LEU A 162 -0.61 13.72 6.37
N LEU A 163 -0.24 12.49 6.73
CA LEU A 163 -0.87 11.78 7.85
C LEU A 163 -0.77 12.57 9.17
N LEU A 164 0.39 13.17 9.47
CA LEU A 164 0.56 14.01 10.66
C LEU A 164 -0.36 15.23 10.65
N TRP A 165 -0.49 15.91 9.50
CA TRP A 165 -1.43 17.02 9.34
C TRP A 165 -2.88 16.55 9.50
N SER A 166 -3.25 15.39 8.98
CA SER A 166 -4.58 14.81 9.18
C SER A 166 -4.87 14.54 10.66
N LEU A 167 -3.95 13.91 11.38
CA LEU A 167 -4.10 13.61 12.82
C LEU A 167 -4.18 14.90 13.67
N ALA A 168 -3.35 15.89 13.36
CA ALA A 168 -3.39 17.19 14.02
C ALA A 168 -4.71 17.94 13.75
N ALA A 169 -5.19 17.91 12.49
CA ALA A 169 -6.48 18.49 12.13
C ALA A 169 -7.64 17.78 12.85
N LEU A 170 -7.63 16.44 12.95
CA LEU A 170 -8.63 15.70 13.71
C LEU A 170 -8.64 16.10 15.18
N THR A 171 -7.46 16.18 15.80
CA THR A 171 -7.30 16.65 17.19
C THR A 171 -7.91 18.03 17.38
N MET A 172 -7.60 18.96 16.47
CA MET A 172 -8.07 20.34 16.54
C MET A 172 -9.58 20.43 16.32
N GLY A 173 -10.13 19.72 15.34
CA GLY A 173 -11.57 19.67 15.07
C GLY A 173 -12.38 19.13 16.24
N LEU A 174 -11.90 18.05 16.88
CA LEU A 174 -12.53 17.47 18.07
C LEU A 174 -12.43 18.38 19.29
N PHE A 175 -11.27 19.03 19.50
CA PHE A 175 -11.05 20.00 20.57
C PHE A 175 -11.95 21.23 20.44
N LEU A 176 -12.15 21.73 19.21
CA LEU A 176 -12.97 22.91 18.96
C LEU A 176 -14.48 22.63 19.01
N ARG A 177 -14.91 21.37 18.88
CA ARG A 177 -16.33 21.00 18.82
C ARG A 177 -17.12 21.45 20.08
N PRO A 178 -16.67 21.20 21.31
CA PRO A 178 -17.35 21.68 22.51
C PRO A 178 -17.58 23.19 22.59
N PHE A 179 -16.75 24.00 21.94
CA PHE A 179 -16.85 25.47 21.97
C PHE A 179 -17.80 26.03 20.91
N SER A 180 -18.33 25.18 20.03
CA SER A 180 -19.17 25.60 18.92
C SER A 180 -20.59 25.88 19.42
N THR A 181 -20.86 27.15 19.77
CA THR A 181 -22.21 27.62 20.18
C THR A 181 -22.99 28.26 19.03
N THR A 182 -22.34 28.47 17.89
CA THR A 182 -22.93 29.02 16.67
C THR A 182 -22.65 28.14 15.45
N VAL A 183 -23.51 28.19 14.44
CA VAL A 183 -23.35 27.40 13.20
C VAL A 183 -22.01 27.66 12.50
N PRO A 184 -21.52 28.91 12.36
CA PRO A 184 -20.21 29.15 11.75
C PRO A 184 -19.05 28.51 12.53
N GLN A 185 -19.10 28.49 13.86
CA GLN A 185 -18.07 27.81 14.68
C GLN A 185 -18.13 26.30 14.49
N LEU A 186 -19.34 25.73 14.42
CA LEU A 186 -19.53 24.31 14.13
C LEU A 186 -18.93 23.96 12.76
N VAL A 187 -19.28 24.70 11.71
CA VAL A 187 -18.72 24.50 10.36
C VAL A 187 -17.20 24.64 10.37
N GLY A 188 -16.65 25.65 11.07
CA GLY A 188 -15.20 25.80 11.23
C GLY A 188 -14.53 24.58 11.87
N SER A 189 -15.11 24.05 12.96
CA SER A 189 -14.62 22.80 13.58
C SER A 189 -14.76 21.59 12.66
N MET A 190 -15.83 21.53 11.85
CA MET A 190 -16.08 20.45 10.92
C MET A 190 -15.09 20.44 9.77
N LEU A 191 -14.67 21.59 9.24
CA LEU A 191 -13.68 21.64 8.16
C LEU A 191 -12.36 20.95 8.55
N PHE A 192 -11.93 21.05 9.81
CA PHE A 192 -10.76 20.31 10.29
C PHE A 192 -10.98 18.79 10.31
N VAL A 193 -12.15 18.34 10.75
CA VAL A 193 -12.51 16.90 10.76
C VAL A 193 -12.67 16.37 9.33
N ILE A 194 -13.35 17.11 8.46
CA ILE A 194 -13.51 16.82 7.02
C ILE A 194 -12.15 16.67 6.36
N PHE A 195 -11.22 17.61 6.58
CA PHE A 195 -9.87 17.52 6.05
C PHE A 195 -9.15 16.27 6.56
N ALA A 196 -9.25 16.01 7.87
CA ALA A 196 -8.61 14.87 8.49
C ALA A 196 -9.14 13.52 7.97
N GLU A 197 -10.44 13.39 7.75
CA GLU A 197 -11.04 12.15 7.22
C GLU A 197 -10.77 11.98 5.74
N ALA A 198 -10.92 13.06 4.96
CA ALA A 198 -10.68 13.03 3.52
C ALA A 198 -9.25 12.63 3.18
N THR A 199 -8.27 13.08 3.97
CA THR A 199 -6.84 12.80 3.73
C THR A 199 -6.27 11.66 4.57
N GLY A 200 -6.74 11.50 5.81
CA GLY A 200 -6.14 10.60 6.80
C GLY A 200 -6.34 9.12 6.47
N ILE A 201 -7.57 8.68 6.19
CA ILE A 201 -7.86 7.27 5.89
C ILE A 201 -7.12 6.80 4.63
N PRO A 202 -7.15 7.52 3.48
CA PRO A 202 -6.41 7.10 2.29
C PRO A 202 -4.90 7.08 2.51
N THR A 203 -4.35 8.11 3.17
CA THR A 203 -2.91 8.19 3.44
C THR A 203 -2.46 7.08 4.38
N PHE A 204 -3.27 6.77 5.39
CA PHE A 204 -3.00 5.69 6.33
C PHE A 204 -3.03 4.32 5.64
N THR A 205 -4.06 4.06 4.83
CA THR A 205 -4.17 2.82 4.03
C THR A 205 -2.99 2.68 3.06
N SER A 206 -2.59 3.77 2.39
CA SER A 206 -1.43 3.77 1.49
C SER A 206 -0.13 3.45 2.25
N LEU A 207 0.14 4.16 3.35
CA LEU A 207 1.33 3.91 4.17
C LEU A 207 1.37 2.49 4.72
N LEU A 208 0.23 1.98 5.19
CA LEU A 208 0.13 0.62 5.70
C LEU A 208 0.37 -0.38 4.58
N SER A 209 -0.23 -0.19 3.41
CA SER A 209 -0.01 -1.03 2.22
C SER A 209 1.48 -1.05 1.83
N ARG A 210 2.15 0.10 1.79
CA ARG A 210 3.60 0.15 1.49
C ARG A 210 4.48 -0.56 2.53
N LEU A 211 4.07 -0.54 3.79
CA LEU A 211 4.73 -1.27 4.86
C LEU A 211 4.44 -2.78 4.83
N SER A 212 3.34 -3.19 4.18
CA SER A 212 2.81 -4.54 4.13
C SER A 212 2.98 -5.12 2.74
N GLY A 213 3.95 -5.99 2.50
CA GLY A 213 4.09 -6.57 1.15
C GLY A 213 2.79 -7.20 0.62
N ALA A 214 2.40 -6.99 -0.65
CA ALA A 214 1.43 -7.73 -1.47
C ALA A 214 0.99 -9.13 -0.97
N ARG A 215 1.91 -10.08 -0.70
CA ARG A 215 1.53 -11.44 -0.23
C ARG A 215 0.88 -11.45 1.17
N GLN A 216 1.04 -10.39 1.95
CA GLN A 216 0.42 -10.13 3.25
C GLN A 216 -0.48 -8.88 3.25
N GLN A 217 -0.68 -8.23 2.10
CA GLN A 217 -1.48 -7.01 2.01
C GLN A 217 -2.92 -7.30 2.39
N GLY A 218 -3.55 -8.35 1.82
CA GLY A 218 -4.90 -8.76 2.20
C GLY A 218 -5.03 -9.14 3.69
N ARG A 219 -3.98 -9.75 4.26
CA ARG A 219 -3.92 -10.05 5.70
C ARG A 219 -3.84 -8.78 6.55
N THR A 220 -2.96 -7.86 6.19
CA THR A 220 -2.72 -6.63 6.97
C THR A 220 -3.87 -5.65 6.83
N LEU A 221 -4.49 -5.58 5.65
CA LEU A 221 -5.72 -4.84 5.43
C LEU A 221 -6.90 -5.48 6.18
N GLY A 222 -6.97 -6.82 6.24
CA GLY A 222 -7.94 -7.53 7.08
C GLY A 222 -7.75 -7.28 8.58
N LEU A 223 -6.50 -7.23 9.05
CA LEU A 223 -6.16 -6.83 10.42
C LEU A 223 -6.54 -5.37 10.68
N MET A 224 -6.26 -4.46 9.75
CA MET A 224 -6.69 -3.08 9.82
C MET A 224 -8.22 -2.96 9.92
N GLN A 225 -8.97 -3.71 9.10
CA GLN A 225 -10.43 -3.71 9.15
C GLN A 225 -10.93 -4.22 10.52
N SER A 226 -10.24 -5.19 11.10
CA SER A 226 -10.54 -5.72 12.44
C SER A 226 -10.27 -4.67 13.52
N VAL A 227 -9.12 -3.98 13.45
CA VAL A 227 -8.76 -2.89 14.38
C VAL A 227 -9.70 -1.70 14.23
N SER A 228 -10.07 -1.35 13.01
CA SER A 228 -11.05 -0.30 12.69
C SER A 228 -12.41 -0.62 13.29
N GLY A 229 -12.92 -1.85 13.06
CA GLY A 229 -14.19 -2.30 13.62
C GLY A 229 -14.18 -2.33 15.16
N LEU A 230 -13.08 -2.80 15.77
CA LEU A 230 -12.93 -2.81 17.22
C LEU A 230 -12.87 -1.39 17.79
N GLY A 231 -12.04 -0.53 17.21
CA GLY A 231 -11.92 0.88 17.59
C GLY A 231 -13.26 1.59 17.47
N GLY A 232 -13.97 1.37 16.36
CA GLY A 232 -15.29 1.92 16.12
C GLY A 232 -16.34 1.47 17.12
N PHE A 233 -16.41 0.17 17.39
CA PHE A 233 -17.36 -0.38 18.38
C PHE A 233 -17.11 0.18 19.78
N VAL A 234 -15.84 0.16 20.24
CA VAL A 234 -15.47 0.66 21.57
C VAL A 234 -15.64 2.18 21.64
N GLY A 235 -15.32 2.89 20.56
CA GLY A 235 -15.50 4.33 20.40
C GLY A 235 -16.96 4.75 20.49
N ALA A 236 -17.82 4.20 19.64
CA ALA A 236 -19.25 4.51 19.61
C ALA A 236 -19.94 4.17 20.94
N SER A 237 -19.68 2.97 21.47
CA SER A 237 -20.28 2.54 22.74
C SER A 237 -19.78 3.39 23.92
N GLY A 238 -18.47 3.64 23.97
CA GLY A 238 -17.85 4.46 25.00
C GLY A 238 -18.30 5.93 24.94
N ALA A 239 -18.36 6.51 23.75
CA ALA A 239 -18.85 7.86 23.54
C ALA A 239 -20.31 8.01 23.97
N GLY A 240 -21.19 7.06 23.61
CA GLY A 240 -22.58 7.06 24.06
C GLY A 240 -22.73 7.00 25.58
N TYR A 241 -21.95 6.15 26.25
CA TYR A 241 -21.93 6.08 27.71
C TYR A 241 -21.42 7.38 28.36
N VAL A 242 -20.28 7.90 27.89
CA VAL A 242 -19.68 9.14 28.40
C VAL A 242 -20.60 10.34 28.17
N PHE A 243 -21.28 10.39 27.02
CA PHE A 243 -22.26 11.43 26.70
C PHE A 243 -23.37 11.48 27.75
N GLY A 244 -23.93 10.32 28.12
CA GLY A 244 -24.98 10.22 29.13
C GLY A 244 -24.49 10.43 30.57
N ALA A 245 -23.30 9.93 30.91
CA ALA A 245 -22.81 9.91 32.28
C ALA A 245 -22.10 11.20 32.70
N TRP A 246 -21.25 11.75 31.84
CA TRP A 246 -20.37 12.88 32.17
C TRP A 246 -20.80 14.17 31.48
N GLY A 247 -21.57 14.06 30.40
CA GLY A 247 -22.21 15.17 29.72
C GLY A 247 -21.80 15.30 28.25
N VAL A 248 -22.52 16.19 27.57
CA VAL A 248 -22.56 16.36 26.12
C VAL A 248 -21.17 16.58 25.49
N HIS A 249 -20.27 17.28 26.18
CA HIS A 249 -18.95 17.65 25.64
C HIS A 249 -17.84 16.62 25.87
N TRP A 250 -17.98 15.76 26.87
CA TRP A 250 -16.90 14.86 27.31
C TRP A 250 -16.45 13.82 26.27
N PRO A 251 -17.32 13.26 25.42
CA PRO A 251 -16.86 12.36 24.36
C PRO A 251 -15.82 13.00 23.45
N TYR A 252 -16.02 14.28 23.10
CA TYR A 252 -15.09 15.02 22.24
C TYR A 252 -13.78 15.37 22.96
N TRP A 253 -13.83 15.71 24.25
CA TRP A 253 -12.64 15.97 25.06
C TRP A 253 -11.74 14.73 25.18
N ILE A 254 -12.33 13.57 25.43
CA ILE A 254 -11.60 12.30 25.53
C ILE A 254 -10.99 11.93 24.17
N SER A 255 -11.77 12.03 23.09
CA SER A 255 -11.30 11.76 21.74
C SER A 255 -10.18 12.71 21.30
N ALA A 256 -10.27 14.00 21.66
CA ALA A 256 -9.23 14.99 21.39
C ALA A 256 -7.93 14.69 22.16
N LEU A 257 -8.02 14.33 23.45
CA LEU A 257 -6.85 13.94 24.24
C LEU A 257 -6.18 12.68 23.68
N LEU A 258 -6.97 11.65 23.36
CA LEU A 258 -6.46 10.41 22.76
C LEU A 258 -5.77 10.70 21.42
N MET A 259 -6.37 11.54 20.58
CA MET A 259 -5.81 11.91 19.28
C MET A 259 -4.56 12.78 19.41
N ALA A 260 -4.50 13.67 20.41
CA ALA A 260 -3.30 14.46 20.69
C ALA A 260 -2.12 13.54 21.05
N VAL A 261 -2.34 12.54 21.91
CA VAL A 261 -1.33 11.53 22.26
C VAL A 261 -0.91 10.73 21.02
N ALA A 262 -1.87 10.25 20.22
CA ALA A 262 -1.60 9.53 18.98
C ALA A 262 -0.78 10.37 18.00
N THR A 263 -1.09 11.66 17.86
CA THR A 263 -0.38 12.62 17.01
C THR A 263 1.06 12.81 17.47
N VAL A 264 1.29 12.99 18.78
CA VAL A 264 2.64 13.15 19.35
C VAL A 264 3.47 11.87 19.19
N LEU A 265 2.86 10.70 19.39
CA LEU A 265 3.53 9.41 19.16
C LEU A 265 3.90 9.26 17.69
N CYS A 266 2.94 9.51 16.78
CA CYS A 266 3.15 9.49 15.33
C CYS A 266 4.30 10.43 14.93
N TRP A 267 4.31 11.65 15.45
CA TRP A 267 5.33 12.65 15.19
C TRP A 267 6.71 12.18 15.63
N ARG A 268 6.84 11.72 16.89
CA ARG A 268 8.12 11.21 17.43
C ARG A 268 8.65 10.07 16.59
N TYR A 269 7.79 9.16 16.17
CA TYR A 269 8.23 7.98 15.43
C TYR A 269 8.61 8.31 13.98
N ILE A 270 7.84 9.18 13.29
CA ILE A 270 8.17 9.64 11.94
C ILE A 270 9.46 10.48 11.94
N THR A 271 9.70 11.28 12.98
CA THR A 271 10.92 12.11 13.09
C THR A 271 12.16 11.33 13.53
N GLN A 272 11.99 10.27 14.34
CA GLN A 272 13.11 9.41 14.78
C GLN A 272 13.43 8.31 13.76
N THR A 273 12.43 7.79 13.07
CA THR A 273 12.60 6.78 12.02
C THR A 273 12.82 7.51 10.71
N ASP A 274 14.06 7.88 10.46
CA ASP A 274 14.49 8.49 9.20
C ASP A 274 14.16 7.50 8.07
N LEU A 275 12.95 7.62 7.47
CA LEU A 275 12.45 6.66 6.47
C LEU A 275 13.48 6.49 5.35
N ARG A 276 14.20 7.58 5.04
CA ARG A 276 15.34 7.59 4.12
C ARG A 276 16.45 6.61 4.53
N LYS A 277 16.83 6.53 5.81
CA LYS A 277 17.82 5.54 6.28
C LYS A 277 17.31 4.11 6.17
N VAL A 278 16.01 3.88 6.44
CA VAL A 278 15.40 2.56 6.29
C VAL A 278 15.37 2.14 4.81
N MET A 279 14.98 3.05 3.91
CA MET A 279 14.94 2.84 2.46
C MET A 279 16.35 2.65 1.88
N TYR A 280 17.31 3.50 2.28
CA TYR A 280 18.72 3.37 1.92
C TYR A 280 19.30 2.03 2.39
N GLY A 281 19.00 1.61 3.63
CA GLY A 281 19.40 0.30 4.16
C GLY A 281 18.80 -0.88 3.39
N ARG A 282 17.57 -0.75 2.87
CA ARG A 282 16.95 -1.76 2.00
C ARG A 282 17.61 -1.82 0.63
N ARG A 283 17.80 -0.68 -0.04
CA ARG A 283 18.49 -0.62 -1.35
C ARG A 283 19.90 -1.19 -1.25
N ARG A 284 20.65 -0.84 -0.18
CA ARG A 284 21.96 -1.43 0.14
C ARG A 284 21.89 -2.96 0.23
N LYS A 285 20.92 -3.53 0.95
CA LYS A 285 20.76 -4.99 1.05
C LYS A 285 20.42 -5.65 -0.29
N LYS A 286 19.60 -5.02 -1.13
CA LYS A 286 19.27 -5.54 -2.48
C LYS A 286 20.51 -5.54 -3.38
N LEU A 287 21.27 -4.45 -3.38
CA LEU A 287 22.50 -4.33 -4.15
C LEU A 287 23.59 -5.29 -3.70
N LEU A 288 23.81 -5.47 -2.38
CA LEU A 288 24.75 -6.46 -1.87
C LEU A 288 24.33 -7.89 -2.23
N ARG A 289 23.02 -8.18 -2.23
CA ARG A 289 22.53 -9.49 -2.66
C ARG A 289 22.78 -9.71 -4.15
N LEU A 290 22.59 -8.70 -4.99
CA LEU A 290 22.91 -8.77 -6.42
C LEU A 290 24.42 -8.97 -6.63
N PHE A 291 25.26 -8.26 -5.87
CA PHE A 291 26.71 -8.44 -5.87
C PHE A 291 27.10 -9.90 -5.57
N HIS A 292 26.61 -10.47 -4.46
CA HIS A 292 26.90 -11.87 -4.11
C HIS A 292 26.32 -12.89 -5.07
N LEU A 293 25.30 -12.51 -5.85
CA LEU A 293 24.73 -13.36 -6.89
C LEU A 293 25.64 -13.38 -8.11
N LEU A 294 26.22 -12.23 -8.48
CA LEU A 294 27.18 -12.12 -9.58
C LEU A 294 28.57 -12.71 -9.22
N ASP A 295 28.97 -12.67 -7.95
CA ASP A 295 30.21 -13.27 -7.44
C ASP A 295 30.09 -14.81 -7.40
N HIS A 296 30.30 -15.43 -8.55
CA HIS A 296 30.13 -16.88 -8.75
C HIS A 296 31.07 -17.71 -7.89
N ASN A 297 32.31 -17.23 -7.72
CA ASN A 297 33.35 -17.95 -6.98
C ASN A 297 33.40 -17.59 -5.48
N LYS A 298 32.59 -16.62 -5.03
CA LYS A 298 32.52 -16.12 -3.64
C LYS A 298 33.85 -15.55 -3.13
N SER A 299 34.61 -14.92 -4.02
CA SER A 299 35.89 -14.30 -3.67
C SER A 299 35.73 -13.00 -2.86
N GLY A 300 34.52 -12.41 -2.87
CA GLY A 300 34.26 -11.09 -2.31
C GLY A 300 34.56 -9.94 -3.28
N THR A 301 34.90 -10.25 -4.54
CA THR A 301 35.15 -9.28 -5.61
C THR A 301 34.58 -9.79 -6.93
N LEU A 302 34.02 -8.91 -7.77
CA LEU A 302 33.58 -9.29 -9.11
C LEU A 302 34.75 -9.16 -10.11
N GLU A 303 35.10 -10.27 -10.75
CA GLU A 303 36.15 -10.32 -11.78
C GLU A 303 35.60 -10.83 -13.11
N LEU A 304 36.29 -10.55 -14.23
CA LEU A 304 35.93 -11.07 -15.56
C LEU A 304 35.77 -12.60 -15.60
N ASN A 305 36.52 -13.31 -14.75
CA ASN A 305 36.44 -14.76 -14.62
C ASN A 305 35.07 -15.25 -14.10
N ASP A 306 34.36 -14.47 -13.29
CA ASP A 306 33.03 -14.85 -12.78
C ASP A 306 32.01 -14.87 -13.91
N PHE A 307 32.05 -13.87 -14.79
CA PHE A 307 31.19 -13.79 -15.97
C PHE A 307 31.48 -14.89 -16.99
N GLN A 308 32.76 -15.22 -17.23
CA GLN A 308 33.14 -16.37 -18.07
C GLN A 308 32.62 -17.70 -17.51
N ARG A 309 32.60 -17.87 -16.18
CA ARG A 309 32.05 -19.07 -15.54
C ARG A 309 30.53 -19.13 -15.65
N ALA A 310 29.86 -18.00 -15.44
CA ALA A 310 28.42 -17.89 -15.63
C ALA A 310 28.03 -18.25 -17.07
N GLY A 311 28.70 -17.67 -18.07
CA GLY A 311 28.49 -18.00 -19.49
C GLY A 311 28.72 -19.48 -19.81
N ARG A 312 29.78 -20.08 -19.26
CA ARG A 312 30.05 -21.53 -19.44
C ARG A 312 28.94 -22.41 -18.88
N ARG A 313 28.36 -22.00 -17.75
CA ARG A 313 27.25 -22.73 -17.12
C ARG A 313 25.96 -22.58 -17.90
N VAL A 314 25.67 -21.39 -18.43
CA VAL A 314 24.54 -21.14 -19.32
C VAL A 314 24.66 -21.96 -20.60
N ALA A 315 25.83 -21.96 -21.25
CA ALA A 315 26.10 -22.79 -22.44
C ALA A 315 25.85 -24.28 -22.17
N LYS A 316 26.36 -24.79 -21.03
CA LYS A 316 26.17 -26.19 -20.63
C LYS A 316 24.69 -26.53 -20.41
N LEU A 317 23.90 -25.64 -19.81
CA LEU A 317 22.46 -25.85 -19.60
C LEU A 317 21.68 -25.88 -20.92
N ARG A 318 22.16 -25.16 -21.94
CA ARG A 318 21.58 -25.16 -23.29
C ARG A 318 22.14 -26.23 -24.23
N GLY A 319 23.14 -27.00 -23.78
CA GLY A 319 23.80 -28.03 -24.59
C GLY A 319 24.74 -27.48 -25.66
N TRP A 320 25.23 -26.24 -25.50
CA TRP A 320 26.22 -25.64 -26.41
C TRP A 320 27.64 -26.05 -26.00
N GLU A 321 28.41 -26.55 -26.97
CA GLU A 321 29.79 -27.00 -26.77
C GLU A 321 30.79 -25.89 -27.08
N SER A 322 31.98 -25.99 -26.48
CA SER A 322 33.06 -25.05 -26.74
C SER A 322 33.46 -25.09 -28.23
N GLY A 323 33.43 -23.95 -28.90
CA GLY A 323 33.76 -23.81 -30.32
C GLY A 323 32.57 -23.80 -31.27
N THR A 324 31.32 -23.83 -30.78
CA THR A 324 30.16 -23.45 -31.61
C THR A 324 30.00 -21.93 -31.65
N THR A 325 29.39 -21.42 -32.72
CA THR A 325 29.15 -19.98 -32.87
C THR A 325 28.31 -19.42 -31.72
N GLU A 326 27.31 -20.17 -31.25
CA GLU A 326 26.44 -19.79 -30.14
C GLU A 326 27.20 -19.69 -28.82
N TYR A 327 28.15 -20.62 -28.57
CA TYR A 327 29.00 -20.58 -27.39
C TYR A 327 29.89 -19.33 -27.41
N ASP A 328 30.54 -19.04 -28.54
CA ASP A 328 31.46 -17.90 -28.65
C ASP A 328 30.71 -16.57 -28.51
N VAL A 329 29.54 -16.43 -29.14
CA VAL A 329 28.68 -15.24 -29.01
C VAL A 329 28.23 -15.04 -27.56
N LEU A 330 27.81 -16.11 -26.88
CA LEU A 330 27.42 -16.04 -25.47
C LEU A 330 28.60 -15.61 -24.58
N GLN A 331 29.79 -16.19 -24.78
CA GLN A 331 30.97 -15.81 -24.00
C GLN A 331 31.34 -14.34 -24.20
N VAL A 332 31.31 -13.85 -25.45
CA VAL A 332 31.58 -12.44 -25.76
C VAL A 332 30.56 -11.53 -25.06
N SER A 333 29.27 -11.86 -25.05
CA SER A 333 28.25 -11.07 -24.34
C SER A 333 28.51 -11.01 -22.83
N PHE A 334 28.80 -12.15 -22.19
CA PHE A 334 29.05 -12.20 -20.74
C PHE A 334 30.34 -11.47 -20.34
N ILE A 335 31.42 -11.62 -21.13
CA ILE A 335 32.67 -10.89 -20.90
C ILE A 335 32.45 -9.39 -21.09
N GLY A 336 31.77 -8.98 -22.18
CA GLY A 336 31.46 -7.59 -22.45
C GLY A 336 30.64 -6.95 -21.32
N PHE A 337 29.66 -7.68 -20.77
CA PHE A 337 28.93 -7.23 -19.58
C PHE A 337 29.86 -6.99 -18.37
N GLY A 338 30.78 -7.92 -18.11
CA GLY A 338 31.78 -7.77 -17.05
C GLY A 338 32.70 -6.55 -17.26
N GLU A 339 33.16 -6.32 -18.49
CA GLU A 339 33.98 -5.16 -18.84
C GLU A 339 33.23 -3.83 -18.64
N MET A 340 31.95 -3.78 -19.01
CA MET A 340 31.09 -2.60 -18.80
C MET A 340 30.88 -2.33 -17.31
N LEU A 341 30.64 -3.36 -16.49
CA LEU A 341 30.56 -3.20 -15.04
C LEU A 341 31.87 -2.68 -14.44
N GLN A 342 33.02 -3.16 -14.92
CA GLN A 342 34.32 -2.65 -14.48
C GLN A 342 34.47 -1.17 -14.81
N GLN A 343 34.14 -0.74 -16.03
CA GLN A 343 34.21 0.67 -16.40
C GLN A 343 33.32 1.58 -15.54
N LEU A 344 32.19 1.06 -15.05
CA LEU A 344 31.24 1.82 -14.23
C LEU A 344 31.61 1.86 -12.75
N ALA A 345 32.18 0.78 -12.21
CA ALA A 345 32.35 0.61 -10.77
C ALA A 345 33.80 0.52 -10.29
N ASP A 346 34.73 -0.01 -11.08
CA ASP A 346 36.16 -0.11 -10.73
C ASP A 346 36.77 1.30 -10.66
N ARG A 347 37.03 1.76 -9.45
CA ARG A 347 37.45 3.15 -9.20
C ARG A 347 38.96 3.24 -9.02
N ASP A 348 39.59 2.20 -8.50
CA ASP A 348 41.03 2.16 -8.27
C ASP A 348 41.83 1.59 -9.46
N GLY A 349 41.14 1.04 -10.46
CA GLY A 349 41.70 0.50 -11.70
C GLY A 349 42.33 -0.88 -11.54
N ASN A 350 41.99 -1.61 -10.48
CA ASN A 350 42.59 -2.92 -10.18
C ASN A 350 41.97 -4.08 -10.97
N ARG A 351 40.97 -3.81 -11.83
CA ARG A 351 40.18 -4.77 -12.62
C ARG A 351 39.38 -5.75 -11.78
N LYS A 352 38.99 -5.34 -10.59
CA LYS A 352 38.08 -6.02 -9.67
C LYS A 352 37.10 -5.00 -9.15
N ILE A 353 35.89 -5.44 -8.81
CA ILE A 353 34.90 -4.58 -8.18
C ILE A 353 34.65 -5.14 -6.79
N ASP A 354 35.03 -4.40 -5.75
CA ASP A 354 34.72 -4.77 -4.37
C ASP A 354 33.32 -4.28 -3.94
N GLU A 355 32.87 -4.68 -2.74
CA GLU A 355 31.57 -4.27 -2.22
C GLU A 355 31.45 -2.74 -2.05
N ALA A 356 32.55 -2.05 -1.71
CA ALA A 356 32.54 -0.62 -1.47
C ALA A 356 32.40 0.16 -2.80
N GLU A 357 33.14 -0.25 -3.82
CA GLU A 357 33.04 0.24 -5.19
C GLU A 357 31.66 -0.01 -5.79
N TRP A 358 31.13 -1.22 -5.62
CA TRP A 358 29.77 -1.59 -6.03
C TRP A 358 28.71 -0.69 -5.41
N LEU A 359 28.77 -0.48 -4.08
CA LEU A 359 27.82 0.40 -3.41
C LEU A 359 28.01 1.85 -3.82
N HIS A 360 29.24 2.34 -3.97
CA HIS A 360 29.47 3.71 -4.43
C HIS A 360 28.87 3.94 -5.83
N ALA A 361 29.05 3.01 -6.76
CA ALA A 361 28.54 3.10 -8.12
C ALA A 361 27.01 3.02 -8.19
N PHE A 362 26.38 2.13 -7.42
CA PHE A 362 24.96 1.80 -7.61
C PHE A 362 24.02 2.22 -6.46
N LEU A 363 24.55 2.63 -5.31
CA LEU A 363 23.75 3.13 -4.18
C LEU A 363 23.80 4.65 -4.07
N ASP A 364 24.98 5.24 -4.20
CA ASP A 364 25.21 6.67 -3.92
C ASP A 364 25.00 7.57 -5.15
N GLN A 365 25.08 7.00 -6.36
CA GLN A 365 24.81 7.68 -7.62
C GLN A 365 23.38 7.39 -8.11
N PRO A 366 22.74 8.33 -8.84
CA PRO A 366 21.53 8.03 -9.59
C PRO A 366 21.87 7.07 -10.73
N ILE A 367 21.32 5.87 -10.67
CA ILE A 367 21.35 4.89 -11.74
C ILE A 367 20.51 5.44 -12.90
N ASP A 368 21.12 5.53 -14.07
CA ASP A 368 20.51 5.90 -15.34
C ASP A 368 19.88 4.68 -16.04
N GLN A 369 19.15 4.94 -17.14
CA GLN A 369 18.54 3.87 -17.94
C GLN A 369 19.59 2.93 -18.56
N GLU A 370 20.81 3.42 -18.78
CA GLU A 370 21.91 2.65 -19.35
C GLU A 370 22.24 1.43 -18.48
N PHE A 371 22.22 1.57 -17.16
CA PHE A 371 22.47 0.44 -16.26
C PHE A 371 21.42 -0.68 -16.32
N ALA A 372 20.13 -0.36 -16.52
CA ALA A 372 19.10 -1.38 -16.68
C ALA A 372 19.32 -2.17 -17.97
N SER A 373 19.57 -1.46 -19.08
CA SER A 373 19.84 -2.08 -20.38
C SER A 373 21.07 -3.00 -20.38
N LEU A 374 22.08 -2.71 -19.54
CA LEU A 374 23.24 -3.60 -19.35
C LEU A 374 22.82 -4.98 -18.81
N PHE A 375 21.93 -5.02 -17.81
CA PHE A 375 21.47 -6.28 -17.24
C PHE A 375 20.59 -7.08 -18.19
N LEU A 376 19.82 -6.40 -19.04
CA LEU A 376 18.96 -7.05 -20.04
C LEU A 376 19.77 -7.97 -20.96
N GLN A 377 20.98 -7.56 -21.36
CA GLN A 377 21.86 -8.35 -22.24
C GLN A 377 22.27 -9.72 -21.66
N ILE A 378 22.20 -9.91 -20.34
CA ILE A 378 22.51 -11.20 -19.71
C ILE A 378 21.30 -12.14 -19.77
N PHE A 379 20.09 -11.59 -19.72
CA PHE A 379 18.85 -12.37 -19.78
C PHE A 379 18.46 -12.70 -21.22
N ASP A 380 18.53 -11.72 -22.12
CA ASP A 380 18.24 -11.83 -23.54
C ASP A 380 19.41 -12.49 -24.30
N ILE A 381 19.42 -13.83 -24.29
CA ILE A 381 20.51 -14.62 -24.88
C ILE A 381 20.35 -14.69 -26.41
N ASN A 382 19.10 -14.78 -26.89
CA ASN A 382 18.80 -14.89 -28.32
C ASN A 382 18.82 -13.52 -29.04
N ARG A 383 18.95 -12.41 -28.30
CA ARG A 383 19.00 -11.03 -28.76
C ARG A 383 17.73 -10.59 -29.48
N ASP A 384 16.57 -11.05 -29.02
CA ASP A 384 15.27 -10.66 -29.57
C ASP A 384 14.62 -9.47 -28.82
N HIS A 385 15.35 -8.86 -27.88
CA HIS A 385 14.93 -7.74 -27.03
C HIS A 385 13.76 -8.06 -26.10
N GLN A 386 13.50 -9.34 -25.89
CA GLN A 386 12.49 -9.86 -24.98
C GLN A 386 13.12 -10.96 -24.13
N ILE A 387 12.56 -11.20 -22.94
CA ILE A 387 13.02 -12.29 -22.07
C ILE A 387 11.91 -13.32 -22.01
N ALA A 388 12.19 -14.49 -22.60
CA ALA A 388 11.29 -15.63 -22.52
C ALA A 388 11.41 -16.37 -21.18
N PHE A 389 10.37 -17.12 -20.80
CA PHE A 389 10.38 -17.95 -19.59
C PHE A 389 11.62 -18.88 -19.50
N GLU A 390 12.01 -19.50 -20.60
CA GLU A 390 13.17 -20.40 -20.64
C GLU A 390 14.52 -19.67 -20.50
N GLU A 391 14.60 -18.40 -20.91
CA GLU A 391 15.78 -17.56 -20.69
C GLU A 391 15.91 -17.20 -19.21
N LEU A 392 14.83 -16.74 -18.58
CA LEU A 392 14.78 -16.48 -17.15
C LEU A 392 15.13 -17.76 -16.35
N ARG A 393 14.60 -18.91 -16.75
CA ARG A 393 14.92 -20.21 -16.15
C ARG A 393 16.39 -20.57 -16.24
N THR A 394 16.98 -20.38 -17.43
CA THR A 394 18.40 -20.67 -17.66
C THR A 394 19.26 -19.81 -16.74
N PHE A 395 18.93 -18.52 -16.62
CA PHE A 395 19.61 -17.61 -15.69
C PHE A 395 19.52 -18.09 -14.24
N TYR A 396 18.31 -18.41 -13.76
CA TYR A 396 18.10 -18.87 -12.38
C TYR A 396 18.93 -20.11 -12.05
N GLN A 397 18.96 -21.08 -12.97
CA GLN A 397 19.76 -22.30 -12.81
C GLN A 397 21.27 -22.03 -12.86
N ALA A 398 21.73 -21.12 -13.71
CA ALA A 398 23.13 -20.73 -13.81
C ALA A 398 23.63 -20.06 -12.52
N TYR A 399 22.82 -19.20 -11.92
CA TYR A 399 23.14 -18.50 -10.68
C TYR A 399 22.73 -19.25 -9.40
N GLY A 400 22.20 -20.47 -9.52
CA GLY A 400 21.86 -21.32 -8.38
C GLY A 400 20.66 -20.84 -7.57
N ILE A 401 19.77 -20.05 -8.18
CA ILE A 401 18.51 -19.61 -7.61
C ILE A 401 17.50 -20.77 -7.73
N SER A 402 16.67 -20.97 -6.71
CA SER A 402 15.62 -21.99 -6.75
C SER A 402 14.61 -21.69 -7.86
N THR A 403 14.32 -22.67 -8.71
CA THR A 403 13.30 -22.57 -9.77
C THR A 403 11.92 -23.08 -9.33
N ALA A 404 11.73 -23.37 -8.03
CA ALA A 404 10.49 -23.97 -7.53
C ALA A 404 9.26 -23.07 -7.72
N ASP A 405 9.44 -21.75 -7.62
CA ASP A 405 8.40 -20.73 -7.77
C ASP A 405 8.57 -19.93 -9.07
N LEU A 406 9.34 -20.43 -10.05
CA LEU A 406 9.73 -19.62 -11.21
C LEU A 406 8.53 -19.21 -12.07
N GLU A 407 7.53 -20.08 -12.22
CA GLU A 407 6.29 -19.77 -12.94
C GLU A 407 5.54 -18.60 -12.29
N ASP A 408 5.39 -18.62 -10.97
CA ASP A 408 4.77 -17.53 -10.21
C ASP A 408 5.57 -16.23 -10.34
N VAL A 409 6.91 -16.33 -10.32
CA VAL A 409 7.81 -15.17 -10.48
C VAL A 409 7.67 -14.59 -11.88
N PHE A 410 7.72 -15.41 -12.93
CA PHE A 410 7.58 -14.95 -14.30
C PHE A 410 6.23 -14.27 -14.53
N TYR A 411 5.13 -14.87 -14.05
CA TYR A 411 3.80 -14.27 -14.11
C TYR A 411 3.71 -12.91 -13.39
N THR A 412 4.54 -12.69 -12.37
CA THR A 412 4.58 -11.41 -11.65
C THR A 412 5.42 -10.37 -12.40
N LEU A 413 6.44 -10.82 -13.14
CA LEU A 413 7.35 -9.96 -13.89
C LEU A 413 6.75 -9.54 -15.25
N ASP A 414 6.00 -10.42 -15.90
CA ASP A 414 5.22 -10.13 -17.11
C ASP A 414 4.03 -9.22 -16.74
N LEU A 415 4.17 -7.91 -17.01
CA LEU A 415 3.26 -6.88 -16.50
C LEU A 415 1.98 -6.82 -17.33
N ASP A 416 2.04 -7.10 -18.63
CA ASP A 416 0.90 -7.12 -19.53
C ASP A 416 0.33 -8.52 -19.83
N GLN A 417 1.01 -9.56 -19.33
CA GLN A 417 0.63 -10.98 -19.42
C GLN A 417 0.63 -11.52 -20.85
N ASP A 418 1.50 -11.00 -21.71
CA ASP A 418 1.67 -11.46 -23.09
C ASP A 418 2.52 -12.75 -23.22
N GLY A 419 3.10 -13.21 -22.11
CA GLY A 419 3.95 -14.40 -22.02
C GLY A 419 5.44 -14.13 -22.24
N ARG A 420 5.85 -12.86 -22.30
CA ARG A 420 7.23 -12.40 -22.48
C ARG A 420 7.49 -11.21 -21.56
N ILE A 421 8.75 -10.83 -21.39
CA ILE A 421 9.12 -9.59 -20.68
C ILE A 421 9.84 -8.71 -21.70
N SER A 422 9.18 -7.65 -22.14
CA SER A 422 9.72 -6.67 -23.07
C SER A 422 10.79 -5.78 -22.41
N THR A 423 11.53 -5.02 -23.22
CA THR A 423 12.52 -4.05 -22.73
C THR A 423 11.88 -2.98 -21.83
N GLU A 424 10.69 -2.48 -22.19
CA GLU A 424 9.99 -1.46 -21.40
C GLU A 424 9.53 -1.99 -20.03
N GLU A 425 9.06 -3.24 -19.99
CA GLU A 425 8.72 -3.92 -18.76
C GLU A 425 9.96 -4.18 -17.92
N PHE A 426 11.04 -4.66 -18.52
CA PHE A 426 12.31 -4.89 -17.84
C PHE A 426 12.83 -3.62 -17.18
N ASP A 427 12.84 -2.48 -17.88
CA ASP A 427 13.25 -1.20 -17.30
C ASP A 427 12.39 -0.83 -16.09
N THR A 428 11.07 -1.03 -16.19
CA THR A 428 10.13 -0.77 -15.10
C THR A 428 10.41 -1.68 -13.90
N ILE A 429 10.59 -2.97 -14.12
CA ILE A 429 10.88 -4.00 -13.12
C ILE A 429 12.23 -3.74 -12.46
N PHE A 430 13.25 -3.38 -13.25
CA PHE A 430 14.59 -3.14 -12.74
C PHE A 430 14.65 -1.83 -11.94
N ALA A 431 13.97 -0.77 -12.39
CA ALA A 431 13.76 0.44 -11.61
C ALA A 431 13.03 0.13 -10.30
N GLN A 432 12.00 -0.72 -10.33
CA GLN A 432 11.31 -1.17 -9.12
C GLN A 432 12.23 -1.93 -8.17
N PHE A 433 13.09 -2.82 -8.69
CA PHE A 433 14.07 -3.53 -7.86
C PHE A 433 14.98 -2.55 -7.11
N LEU A 434 15.52 -1.55 -7.80
CA LEU A 434 16.49 -0.61 -7.25
C LEU A 434 15.87 0.46 -6.34
N TYR A 435 14.74 1.03 -6.79
CA TYR A 435 14.18 2.25 -6.22
C TYR A 435 12.83 2.08 -5.57
N SER A 436 12.11 0.97 -5.82
CA SER A 436 10.82 0.80 -5.18
C SER A 436 10.98 0.53 -3.70
N ASP A 437 10.26 1.36 -2.93
CA ASP A 437 10.02 1.18 -1.51
C ASP A 437 9.00 0.08 -1.24
N ASP A 438 8.20 -0.28 -2.25
CA ASP A 438 7.28 -1.39 -2.18
C ASP A 438 8.08 -2.70 -2.16
N VAL A 439 7.90 -3.44 -1.06
CA VAL A 439 8.53 -4.73 -0.77
C VAL A 439 8.13 -5.82 -1.77
N GLN A 440 7.04 -5.63 -2.49
CA GLN A 440 6.50 -6.64 -3.41
C GLN A 440 6.33 -6.12 -4.83
N ALA A 441 6.91 -4.96 -5.15
CA ALA A 441 7.03 -4.54 -6.53
C ALA A 441 7.60 -5.71 -7.37
N PRO A 442 7.03 -6.02 -8.55
CA PRO A 442 7.48 -7.09 -9.44
C PRO A 442 9.00 -7.22 -9.52
N GLY A 443 9.70 -6.09 -9.66
CA GLY A 443 11.16 -5.97 -9.60
C GLY A 443 11.87 -6.75 -8.52
N ASN A 444 11.33 -6.79 -7.30
CA ASN A 444 11.98 -7.43 -6.16
C ASN A 444 12.08 -8.95 -6.30
N TRP A 445 11.28 -9.55 -7.17
CA TRP A 445 11.27 -10.98 -7.42
C TRP A 445 12.30 -11.39 -8.47
N MET A 446 12.76 -10.47 -9.32
CA MET A 446 13.64 -10.73 -10.47
C MET A 446 14.91 -11.51 -10.11
N PHE A 447 15.57 -11.19 -8.99
CA PHE A 447 16.82 -11.83 -8.56
C PHE A 447 16.61 -12.80 -7.37
N GLY A 448 15.41 -13.37 -7.24
CA GLY A 448 15.04 -14.23 -6.13
C GLY A 448 15.05 -13.51 -4.77
N VAL A 449 15.02 -12.16 -4.77
CA VAL A 449 15.02 -11.32 -3.56
C VAL A 449 13.63 -11.28 -2.91
N GLY A 450 12.99 -12.44 -2.81
CA GLY A 450 11.92 -12.64 -1.84
C GLY A 450 12.53 -12.46 -0.45
N LEU A 451 12.06 -11.47 0.30
CA LEU A 451 12.19 -11.49 1.76
C LEU A 451 11.69 -12.86 2.25
N PRO A 452 12.32 -13.41 3.31
CA PRO A 452 12.09 -14.78 3.74
C PRO A 452 10.59 -15.07 3.86
N ARG A 453 10.19 -16.23 3.34
CA ARG A 453 8.82 -16.81 3.34
C ARG A 453 8.15 -16.90 4.73
N GLN A 454 8.79 -16.40 5.78
CA GLN A 454 8.30 -16.35 7.14
C GLN A 454 8.25 -14.90 7.61
N LEU A 455 7.07 -14.29 7.50
CA LEU A 455 6.62 -13.28 8.46
C LEU A 455 5.13 -13.43 8.70
#